data_AF-A0A519MXK0-F1
#
_entry.id   AF-A0A519MXK0-F1
#
_cell.length_a   1.000
_cell.length_b   1.000
_cell.length_c   1.000
_cell.angle_alpha   90.00
_cell.angle_beta   90.00
_cell.angle_gamma   90.00
#
_symmetry.space_group_name_H-M   'P 1'
#
loop_
_entity.id
_entity.type
_entity.pdbx_description
1 polymer ?
#
loop_
_entity_poly.entity_id
_entity_poly.type
_entity_poly.pdbx_seq_one_letter_code
_entity_poly.pdbx_strand_id
1 'polypeptide(L)'
;MEFSTQILTSNRKLQGKEKAYECWEIRPRHLKEFQGTDLVCLVCYVTLPLDYHFFYGAYHQNLDSFKMLKFDQIVYSYCFIYAGNKEIGLEILDDLCLLNALVYD
;
A
#
# COMPACT_ATOMS: atom_id res chain seq x y z
N MET A 1 13.17 26.48 3.18
CA MET A 1 12.23 25.56 3.83
C MET A 1 12.84 24.18 3.73
N GLU A 2 13.41 23.69 4.82
CA GLU A 2 13.97 22.36 4.90
C GLU A 2 12.81 21.35 4.83
N PHE A 3 12.67 20.68 3.69
CA PHE A 3 11.83 19.49 3.59
C PHE A 3 12.51 18.44 4.46
N SER A 4 12.09 18.39 5.72
CA SER A 4 12.55 17.36 6.64
C SER A 4 12.18 16.02 6.04
N THR A 5 13.24 15.33 5.60
CA THR A 5 13.33 13.91 5.35
C THR A 5 12.94 13.18 6.64
N GLN A 6 11.68 13.23 7.03
CA GLN A 6 11.09 12.14 7.79
C GLN A 6 11.08 10.98 6.82
N ILE A 7 12.24 10.32 6.73
CA ILE A 7 12.36 8.95 6.31
C ILE A 7 11.31 8.24 7.13
N LEU A 8 10.18 7.95 6.49
CA LEU A 8 9.03 7.34 7.12
C LEU A 8 9.57 6.04 7.69
N THR A 9 9.71 5.95 9.01
CA THR A 9 9.82 4.65 9.65
C THR A 9 8.52 3.92 9.35
N SER A 10 8.62 2.61 9.10
CA SER A 10 7.44 1.76 9.02
C SER A 10 6.60 2.02 10.28
N ASN A 11 5.35 2.43 10.08
CA ASN A 11 4.46 2.83 11.17
C ASN A 11 3.37 1.80 11.42
N ARG A 12 3.34 0.72 10.63
CA ARG A 12 2.37 -0.36 10.74
C ARG A 12 2.99 -1.70 10.33
N LYS A 13 2.41 -2.78 10.86
CA LYS A 13 2.67 -4.15 10.44
C LYS A 13 1.42 -4.78 9.85
N LEU A 14 1.57 -5.47 8.73
CA LEU A 14 0.52 -6.26 8.10
C LEU A 14 0.86 -7.74 8.25
N GLN A 15 -0.09 -8.52 8.73
CA GLN A 15 0.07 -9.95 8.91
C GLN A 15 -0.38 -10.67 7.64
N GLY A 16 0.55 -11.31 6.94
CA GLY A 16 0.26 -12.33 5.92
C GLY A 16 0.04 -13.70 6.55
N LYS A 17 -0.15 -14.73 5.71
CA LYS A 17 -0.29 -16.12 6.18
C LYS A 17 1.01 -16.62 6.79
N GLU A 18 2.13 -16.30 6.16
CA GLU A 18 3.45 -16.83 6.53
C GLU A 18 4.28 -15.85 7.35
N LYS A 19 4.24 -14.55 7.01
CA LYS A 19 5.08 -13.54 7.64
C LYS A 19 4.38 -12.21 7.87
N ALA A 20 4.99 -11.39 8.72
CA ALA A 20 4.56 -10.03 8.96
C ALA A 20 5.41 -9.05 8.14
N TYR A 21 4.75 -8.08 7.52
CA TYR A 21 5.37 -7.06 6.69
C TYR A 21 5.32 -5.72 7.39
N GLU A 22 6.46 -5.05 7.41
CA GLU A 22 6.51 -3.65 7.78
C GLU A 22 5.99 -2.80 6.62
N CYS A 23 5.11 -1.85 6.92
CA CYS A 23 4.52 -1.00 5.90
C CYS A 23 4.40 0.45 6.36
N TRP A 24 4.27 1.33 5.36
CA TRP A 24 3.92 2.72 5.54
C TRP A 24 2.42 2.89 5.33
N GLU A 25 1.70 3.17 6.41
CA GLU A 25 0.32 3.62 6.35
C GLU A 25 0.27 5.14 6.11
N ILE A 26 -0.31 5.51 4.97
CA ILE A 26 -0.44 6.88 4.50
C ILE A 26 -1.92 7.26 4.41
N ARG A 27 -2.28 8.41 4.98
CA ARG A 27 -3.62 8.98 4.86
C ARG A 27 -3.83 9.60 3.48
N PRO A 28 -5.05 9.61 2.92
CA PRO A 28 -5.29 10.15 1.59
C PRO A 28 -4.79 11.58 1.36
N ARG A 29 -4.88 12.44 2.38
CA ARG A 29 -4.36 13.80 2.31
C ARG A 29 -2.84 13.90 2.10
N HIS A 30 -2.07 12.87 2.47
CA HIS A 30 -0.61 12.84 2.36
C HIS A 30 -0.12 12.01 1.15
N LEU A 31 -1.01 11.34 0.40
CA LEU A 31 -0.61 10.47 -0.71
C LEU A 31 0.17 11.21 -1.80
N LYS A 32 -0.18 12.48 -2.05
CA LYS A 32 0.50 13.30 -3.08
C LYS A 32 1.98 13.47 -2.80
N GLU A 33 2.35 13.61 -1.53
CA GLU A 33 3.72 13.85 -1.06
C GLU A 33 4.54 12.56 -0.94
N PHE A 34 3.87 11.41 -0.82
CA PHE A 34 4.55 10.13 -0.71
C PHE A 34 5.22 9.74 -2.04
N GLN A 35 6.47 9.27 -1.94
CA GLN A 35 7.28 8.82 -3.05
C GLN A 35 7.94 7.49 -2.71
N GLY A 36 8.13 6.65 -3.73
CA GLY A 36 8.83 5.38 -3.61
C GLY A 36 8.69 4.56 -4.89
N THR A 37 9.56 3.56 -5.03
CA THR A 37 9.56 2.62 -6.15
C THR A 37 9.50 1.20 -5.64
N ASP A 38 9.09 0.29 -6.50
CA ASP A 38 9.05 -1.15 -6.20
C ASP A 38 8.22 -1.47 -4.95
N LEU A 39 7.02 -0.88 -4.91
CA LEU A 39 6.13 -0.95 -3.76
C LEU A 39 4.93 -1.83 -4.06
N VAL A 40 4.55 -2.67 -3.10
CA VAL A 40 3.19 -3.20 -3.03
C VAL A 40 2.31 -2.15 -2.36
N CYS A 41 1.27 -1.72 -3.06
CA CYS A 41 0.26 -0.80 -2.54
C CYS A 41 -1.01 -1.56 -2.22
N LEU A 42 -1.52 -1.36 -1.02
CA LEU A 42 -2.82 -1.83 -0.58
C LEU A 42 -3.71 -0.65 -0.24
N VAL A 43 -4.97 -0.70 -0.62
CA VAL A 43 -5.97 0.33 -0.29
C VAL A 43 -6.98 -0.27 0.66
N CYS A 44 -7.28 0.42 1.74
CA CYS A 44 -8.28 -0.03 2.71
C CYS A 44 -9.35 1.02 3.01
N TYR A 45 -10.54 0.52 3.33
CA TYR A 45 -11.59 1.26 4.03
C TYR A 45 -11.78 0.67 5.43
N VAL A 46 -12.55 1.38 6.26
CA VAL A 46 -12.82 0.96 7.64
C VAL A 46 -14.32 0.92 7.89
N THR A 47 -14.79 -0.14 8.54
CA THR A 47 -16.14 -0.25 9.08
C THR A 47 -16.12 -0.18 10.61
N LEU A 48 -17.24 0.15 11.24
CA LEU A 48 -17.32 0.18 12.70
C LEU A 48 -17.58 -1.23 13.28
N PRO A 49 -16.95 -1.61 14.40
CA PRO A 49 -15.99 -0.83 15.20
C PRO A 49 -14.52 -1.05 14.78
N LEU A 50 -14.01 -0.20 13.87
CA LEU A 50 -12.61 -0.16 13.40
C LEU A 50 -12.09 -1.44 12.73
N ASP A 51 -12.94 -2.13 11.98
CA ASP A 51 -12.52 -3.25 11.14
C ASP A 51 -11.94 -2.72 9.83
N TYR A 52 -10.71 -3.13 9.52
CA TYR A 52 -10.01 -2.74 8.29
C TYR A 52 -10.27 -3.74 7.18
N HIS A 53 -10.66 -3.24 6.00
CA HIS A 53 -10.94 -4.05 4.82
C HIS A 53 -10.08 -3.58 3.66
N PHE A 54 -9.26 -4.46 3.11
CA PHE A 54 -8.47 -4.20 1.92
C PHE A 54 -9.25 -4.62 0.68
N PHE A 55 -9.36 -3.72 -0.29
CA PHE A 55 -10.14 -3.95 -1.51
C PHE A 55 -9.33 -3.79 -2.80
N TYR A 56 -8.10 -3.31 -2.68
CA TYR A 56 -7.14 -3.21 -3.76
C TYR A 56 -5.76 -3.62 -3.25
N GLY A 57 -5.03 -4.36 -4.07
CA GLY A 57 -3.63 -4.70 -3.86
C GLY A 57 -2.93 -4.82 -5.20
N ALA A 58 -1.84 -4.10 -5.41
CA ALA A 58 -1.03 -4.24 -6.62
C ALA A 58 0.43 -3.85 -6.38
N TYR A 59 1.33 -4.42 -7.19
CA TYR A 59 2.71 -3.97 -7.25
C TYR A 59 2.82 -2.78 -8.21
N HIS A 60 3.54 -1.76 -7.78
CA HIS A 60 3.83 -0.55 -8.53
C HIS A 60 5.33 -0.32 -8.57
N GLN A 61 5.91 -0.33 -9.77
CA GLN A 61 7.29 0.11 -9.96
C GLN A 61 7.43 1.61 -9.67
N ASN A 62 6.42 2.40 -10.04
CA ASN A 62 6.29 3.83 -9.72
C ASN A 62 4.83 4.12 -9.29
N LEU A 63 4.67 5.03 -8.33
CA LEU A 63 3.38 5.48 -7.81
C LEU A 63 2.62 6.46 -8.72
N ASP A 64 3.22 6.98 -9.79
CA ASP A 64 2.55 7.95 -10.66
C ASP A 64 1.26 7.40 -11.27
N SER A 65 1.28 6.16 -11.76
CA SER A 65 0.08 5.48 -12.30
C SER A 65 -0.95 5.24 -11.20
N PHE A 66 -0.51 4.83 -10.01
CA PHE A 66 -1.38 4.63 -8.86
C PHE A 66 -2.11 5.92 -8.43
N LYS A 67 -1.41 7.06 -8.41
CA LYS A 67 -1.99 8.36 -8.01
C LYS A 67 -3.09 8.85 -8.95
N MET A 68 -3.19 8.28 -10.16
CA MET A 68 -4.26 8.58 -11.11
C MET A 68 -5.51 7.70 -10.92
N LEU A 69 -5.42 6.63 -10.12
CA LEU A 69 -6.53 5.73 -9.88
C LEU A 69 -7.63 6.43 -9.09
N LYS A 70 -8.88 6.13 -9.47
CA LYS A 70 -10.07 6.53 -8.75
C LYS A 70 -10.74 5.27 -8.21
N PHE A 71 -11.12 5.32 -6.95
CA PHE A 71 -11.83 4.25 -6.28
C PHE A 71 -13.27 4.72 -6.00
N ASP A 72 -14.24 3.84 -6.21
CA ASP A 72 -15.65 4.11 -5.89
C ASP A 72 -15.92 4.03 -4.37
N GLN A 73 -14.95 3.52 -3.61
CA GLN A 73 -15.02 3.36 -2.15
C GLN A 73 -14.26 4.47 -1.43
N ILE A 74 -14.73 4.87 -0.24
CA ILE A 74 -14.04 5.86 0.60
C ILE A 74 -12.76 5.24 1.15
N VAL A 75 -11.62 5.71 0.64
CA VAL A 75 -10.32 5.28 1.12
C VAL A 75 -10.03 5.84 2.51
N TYR A 76 -9.75 4.97 3.47
CA TYR A 76 -9.32 5.35 4.81
C TYR A 76 -7.81 5.56 4.89
N SER A 77 -7.04 4.62 4.32
CA SER A 77 -5.58 4.70 4.22
C SER A 77 -5.01 3.79 3.14
N TYR A 78 -3.78 4.09 2.75
CA TYR A 78 -2.94 3.35 1.83
C TYR A 78 -1.81 2.69 2.61
N CYS A 79 -1.57 1.40 2.41
CA CYS A 79 -0.42 0.71 2.99
C CYS A 79 0.59 0.40 1.89
N PHE A 80 1.83 0.84 2.06
CA PHE A 80 2.92 0.56 1.13
C PHE A 80 3.95 -0.36 1.76
N ILE A 81 4.30 -1.44 1.06
CA ILE A 81 5.34 -2.39 1.46
C ILE A 81 6.43 -2.35 0.38
N TYR A 82 7.68 -2.20 0.77
CA TYR A 82 8.79 -2.31 -0.18
C TYR A 82 9.01 -3.77 -0.59
N ALA A 83 8.99 -4.02 -1.90
CA ALA A 83 9.19 -5.33 -2.48
C ALA A 83 10.56 -5.48 -3.16
N GLY A 84 11.16 -4.38 -3.63
CA GLY A 84 12.45 -4.37 -4.33
C GLY A 84 12.41 -4.90 -5.77
N ASN A 85 11.45 -5.75 -6.12
CA ASN A 85 11.13 -6.12 -7.50
C ASN A 85 9.69 -6.68 -7.63
N LYS A 86 9.26 -6.89 -8.88
CA LYS A 86 7.91 -7.39 -9.22
C LYS A 86 7.64 -8.80 -8.67
N GLU A 87 8.62 -9.69 -8.72
CA GLU A 87 8.48 -11.09 -8.28
C GLU A 87 8.16 -11.17 -6.79
N ILE A 88 8.98 -10.51 -5.96
CA ILE A 88 8.75 -10.40 -4.51
C ILE A 88 7.42 -9.68 -4.24
N GLY A 89 7.07 -8.67 -5.03
CA GLY A 89 5.81 -7.96 -4.88
C GLY A 89 4.58 -8.85 -5.07
N LEU A 90 4.63 -9.77 -6.03
CA LEU A 90 3.57 -10.74 -6.28
C LEU A 90 3.50 -11.80 -5.16
N GLU A 91 4.64 -12.25 -4.64
CA GLU A 91 4.67 -13.15 -3.47
C GLU A 91 4.02 -12.51 -2.23
N ILE A 92 4.29 -11.22 -1.97
CA ILE A 92 3.67 -10.47 -0.87
C ILE A 92 2.16 -10.40 -1.04
N LEU A 93 1.68 -10.12 -2.25
CA LEU A 93 0.24 -10.03 -2.54
C LEU A 93 -0.48 -11.37 -2.35
N ASP A 94 0.15 -12.47 -2.75
CA ASP A 94 -0.38 -13.83 -2.56
C ASP A 94 -0.44 -14.24 -1.07
N ASP A 95 0.62 -13.91 -0.32
CA ASP A 95 0.69 -14.17 1.12
C ASP A 95 -0.36 -13.36 1.91
N LEU A 96 -0.60 -12.11 1.50
CA LEU A 96 -1.67 -11.27 2.07
C LEU A 96 -3.08 -11.67 1.61
N CYS A 97 -3.19 -12.67 0.73
CA CYS A 97 -4.46 -13.21 0.23
C CYS A 97 -5.32 -12.18 -0.50
N LEU A 98 -4.72 -11.13 -1.07
CA LEU A 98 -5.43 -10.05 -1.77
C LEU A 98 -5.60 -10.36 -3.27
N LEU A 99 -6.07 -11.57 -3.57
CA LEU A 99 -6.35 -12.10 -4.91
C LEU A 99 -7.56 -11.44 -5.61
N ASN A 100 -7.71 -10.12 -5.48
CA ASN A 100 -8.33 -9.25 -6.49
C ASN A 100 -7.27 -8.30 -7.10
N ALA A 101 -6.00 -8.74 -7.09
CA ALA A 101 -4.87 -7.96 -7.56
C ALA A 101 -4.93 -7.78 -9.08
N LEU A 102 -5.46 -6.65 -9.51
CA LEU A 102 -5.34 -6.18 -10.88
C LEU A 102 -3.88 -5.77 -11.09
N VAL A 103 -3.13 -6.57 -11.83
CA VAL A 103 -1.77 -6.22 -12.29
C VAL A 103 -1.94 -5.17 -13.38
N TYR A 104 -1.58 -3.93 -13.09
CA TYR A 104 -1.50 -2.87 -14.10
C TYR A 104 -0.03 -2.69 -14.49
N ASP A 105 0.27 -2.93 -15.77
CA ASP A 105 1.57 -2.66 -16.39
C ASP A 105 1.81 -1.16 -16.59
#